data_AF-F0ZKH8-F1
#
_entry.id   AF-F0ZKH8-F1
#
_cell.length_a   1.000
_cell.length_b   1.000
_cell.length_c   1.000
_cell.angle_alpha   90.00
_cell.angle_beta   90.00
_cell.angle_gamma   90.00
#
_symmetry.space_group_name_H-M   'P 1'
#
loop_
_entity.id
_entity.type
_entity.pdbx_description
1 polymer ?
#
loop_
_entity_poly.entity_id
_entity_poly.type
_entity_poly.pdbx_seq_one_letter_code
_entity_poly.pdbx_strand_id
1 'polypeptide(L)'
;PQSLTFLNTGSFFNRDIGPNVLPESLSYLELGYSFNLPFKANVLPKNLKTLKLGSLYNRAFIKGSLPDSLELLIIGNPQYS
;
A
#
# COMPACT_ATOMS: atom_id res chain seq x y z
N PRO A 1 9.88 -11.56 5.52
CA PRO A 1 9.74 -13.03 5.67
C PRO A 1 8.52 -13.49 4.86
N GLN A 2 8.52 -14.71 4.30
CA GLN A 2 7.40 -15.21 3.47
C GLN A 2 6.12 -15.50 4.25
N SER A 3 6.18 -15.51 5.57
CA SER A 3 5.02 -15.67 6.47
C SER A 3 4.45 -14.34 6.97
N LEU A 4 5.00 -13.19 6.55
CA LEU A 4 4.57 -11.89 7.05
C LEU A 4 3.15 -11.58 6.53
N THR A 5 2.20 -11.41 7.45
CA THR A 5 0.80 -11.11 7.13
C THR A 5 0.43 -9.65 7.33
N PHE A 6 1.16 -8.96 8.21
CA PHE A 6 0.95 -7.56 8.56
C PHE A 6 2.27 -6.78 8.40
N LEU A 7 2.22 -5.63 7.74
CA LEU A 7 3.35 -4.71 7.62
C LEU A 7 2.90 -3.27 7.86
N ASN A 8 3.55 -2.61 8.81
CA ASN A 8 3.51 -1.17 9.00
C ASN A 8 4.94 -0.63 8.80
N THR A 9 5.10 0.32 7.88
CA THR A 9 6.42 0.85 7.49
C THR A 9 6.90 2.01 8.38
N GLY A 10 6.08 2.47 9.33
CA GLY A 10 6.32 3.65 10.15
C GLY A 10 6.11 4.97 9.39
N SER A 11 6.05 6.07 10.15
CA SER A 11 5.63 7.39 9.66
C SER A 11 6.51 8.02 8.56
N PHE A 12 7.79 7.66 8.50
CA PHE A 12 8.78 8.31 7.63
C PHE A 12 9.14 7.48 6.38
N PHE A 13 8.49 6.34 6.18
CA PHE A 13 8.72 5.54 4.97
C PHE A 13 8.21 6.29 3.74
N ASN A 14 9.11 6.60 2.81
CA ASN A 14 8.78 7.23 1.53
C ASN A 14 9.76 6.76 0.46
N ARG A 15 9.82 5.44 0.26
CA ARG A 15 10.71 4.79 -0.72
C ARG A 15 9.88 3.94 -1.68
N ASP A 16 10.38 3.79 -2.90
CA ASP A 16 9.71 2.98 -3.92
C ASP A 16 9.59 1.52 -3.45
N ILE A 17 8.45 0.90 -3.76
CA ILE A 17 8.21 -0.52 -3.48
C ILE A 17 8.35 -1.24 -4.81
N GLY A 18 9.42 -2.02 -4.95
CA GLY A 18 9.67 -2.81 -6.14
C GLY A 18 8.74 -4.03 -6.26
N PRO A 19 8.64 -4.62 -7.47
CA PRO A 19 7.95 -5.88 -7.65
C PRO A 19 8.59 -6.97 -6.77
N ASN A 20 7.77 -7.88 -6.24
CA ASN A 20 8.18 -9.03 -5.41
C ASN A 20 8.89 -8.67 -4.08
N VAL A 21 8.91 -7.38 -3.68
CA VAL A 21 9.47 -6.95 -2.37
C VAL A 21 8.55 -7.34 -1.22
N LEU A 22 7.23 -7.21 -1.44
CA LEU A 22 6.22 -7.58 -0.46
C LEU A 22 5.88 -9.07 -0.61
N PRO A 23 5.78 -9.82 0.50
CA PRO A 23 5.46 -11.25 0.43
C PRO A 23 3.99 -11.47 0.05
N GLU A 24 3.73 -12.55 -0.69
CA GLU A 24 2.39 -12.94 -1.13
C GLU A 24 1.41 -13.28 0.01
N SER A 25 1.94 -13.55 1.21
CA SER A 25 1.17 -13.78 2.44
C SER A 25 0.60 -12.50 3.06
N LEU A 26 1.06 -11.32 2.61
CA LEU A 26 0.69 -10.05 3.21
C LEU A 26 -0.78 -9.73 2.94
N SER A 27 -1.58 -9.65 4.00
CA SER A 27 -2.99 -9.31 3.94
C SER A 27 -3.28 -7.87 4.38
N TYR A 28 -2.37 -7.27 5.17
CA TYR A 28 -2.50 -5.91 5.67
C TYR A 28 -1.22 -5.10 5.43
N LEU A 29 -1.36 -3.95 4.76
CA LEU A 29 -0.28 -3.00 4.53
C LEU A 29 -0.68 -1.60 4.99
N GLU A 30 0.12 -1.03 5.88
CA GLU A 30 0.05 0.38 6.27
C GLU A 30 1.32 1.11 5.84
N LEU A 31 1.16 2.05 4.92
CA LEU A 31 2.20 2.98 4.52
C LEU A 31 1.99 4.28 5.29
N GLY A 32 2.98 4.62 6.10
CA GLY A 32 2.88 5.69 7.08
C GLY A 32 2.72 7.10 6.48
N TYR A 33 2.64 8.08 7.38
CA TYR A 33 2.33 9.49 7.10
C TYR A 33 3.02 10.07 5.85
N SER A 34 4.30 9.78 5.66
CA SER A 34 5.15 10.43 4.64
C SER A 34 5.13 9.77 3.27
N PHE A 35 4.49 8.61 3.11
CA PHE A 35 4.49 7.90 1.83
C PHE A 35 3.67 8.66 0.77
N ASN A 36 4.31 9.09 -0.31
CA ASN A 36 3.66 9.84 -1.39
C ASN A 36 4.21 9.47 -2.78
N LEU A 37 4.41 8.16 -3.01
CA LEU A 37 4.85 7.61 -4.29
C LEU A 37 3.70 6.84 -4.96
N PRO A 38 3.61 6.88 -6.30
CA PRO A 38 2.56 6.16 -7.02
C PRO A 38 2.78 4.64 -6.96
N PHE A 39 1.69 3.88 -6.93
CA PHE A 39 1.76 2.43 -7.10
C PHE A 39 1.88 2.06 -8.57
N LYS A 40 2.92 1.29 -8.91
CA LYS A 40 3.04 0.63 -10.22
C LYS A 40 2.13 -0.60 -10.26
N ALA A 41 1.78 -1.04 -11.46
CA ALA A 41 0.97 -2.25 -11.63
C ALA A 41 1.68 -3.48 -11.05
N ASN A 42 0.91 -4.37 -10.42
CA ASN A 42 1.39 -5.65 -9.86
C ASN A 42 2.48 -5.53 -8.76
N VAL A 43 2.63 -4.37 -8.12
CA VAL A 43 3.55 -4.20 -6.97
C VAL A 43 2.95 -4.68 -5.66
N LEU A 44 1.64 -4.46 -5.48
CA LEU A 44 0.93 -4.92 -4.28
C LEU A 44 0.65 -6.43 -4.38
N PRO A 45 0.80 -7.19 -3.28
CA PRO A 45 0.52 -8.62 -3.25
C PRO A 45 -0.92 -8.92 -3.67
N LYS A 46 -1.12 -10.00 -4.43
CA LYS A 46 -2.43 -10.39 -4.96
C LYS A 46 -3.47 -10.76 -3.91
N ASN A 47 -3.04 -11.01 -2.67
CA ASN A 47 -3.89 -11.40 -1.54
C ASN A 47 -4.11 -10.24 -0.55
N LEU A 48 -3.61 -9.04 -0.84
CA LEU A 48 -3.73 -7.89 0.05
C LEU A 48 -5.21 -7.54 0.23
N LYS A 49 -5.67 -7.50 1.48
CA LYS A 49 -7.05 -7.21 1.85
C LYS A 49 -7.24 -5.77 2.29
N THR A 50 -6.26 -5.25 3.02
CA THR A 50 -6.31 -3.90 3.56
C THR A 50 -5.08 -3.10 3.16
N LEU A 51 -5.32 -1.92 2.59
CA LEU A 51 -4.31 -0.91 2.32
C LEU A 51 -4.66 0.38 3.06
N LYS A 52 -3.76 0.84 3.92
CA LYS A 52 -3.87 2.13 4.60
C LYS A 52 -2.76 3.07 4.16
N LEU A 53 -3.14 4.26 3.73
CA LEU A 53 -2.25 5.31 3.24
C LEU A 53 -2.31 6.52 4.17
N GLY A 54 -1.13 7.05 4.50
CA GLY A 54 -0.98 8.24 5.32
C GLY A 54 -1.52 9.52 4.67
N SER A 55 -1.57 10.59 5.46
CA SER A 55 -2.22 11.84 5.07
C SER A 55 -1.49 12.65 4.00
N LEU A 56 -0.21 12.36 3.71
CA LEU A 56 0.50 13.00 2.60
C LEU A 56 0.30 12.31 1.25
N TYR A 57 -0.36 11.14 1.22
CA TYR A 57 -0.57 10.42 -0.03
C TYR A 57 -1.49 11.21 -0.96
N ASN A 58 -0.97 11.67 -2.09
CA ASN A 58 -1.72 12.43 -3.10
C ASN A 58 -1.35 11.98 -4.51
N ARG A 59 -1.46 10.67 -4.78
CA ARG A 59 -1.18 10.08 -6.09
C ARG A 59 -2.41 9.34 -6.59
N ALA A 60 -2.68 9.48 -7.88
CA ALA A 60 -3.72 8.72 -8.54
C ALA A 60 -3.34 7.23 -8.58
N PHE A 61 -4.36 6.37 -8.45
CA PHE A 61 -4.23 4.96 -8.80
C PHE A 61 -4.35 4.78 -10.30
N ILE A 62 -3.60 3.82 -10.84
CA ILE A 62 -3.68 3.44 -12.25
C ILE A 62 -4.27 2.05 -12.38
N LYS A 63 -4.70 1.68 -13.58
CA LYS A 63 -5.23 0.33 -13.84
C LYS A 63 -4.19 -0.72 -13.41
N GLY A 64 -4.61 -1.66 -12.57
CA GLY A 64 -3.77 -2.74 -12.05
C GLY A 64 -2.81 -2.36 -10.91
N SER A 65 -2.87 -1.12 -10.39
CA SER A 65 -2.06 -0.73 -9.23
C SER A 65 -2.64 -1.21 -7.89
N LEU A 66 -3.94 -1.51 -7.85
CA LEU A 66 -4.62 -2.13 -6.71
C LEU A 66 -4.96 -3.58 -7.05
N PRO A 67 -4.78 -4.54 -6.13
CA PRO A 67 -5.12 -5.93 -6.38
C PRO A 67 -6.64 -6.14 -6.29
N ASP A 68 -7.17 -7.07 -7.08
CA ASP A 68 -8.60 -7.42 -7.10
C ASP A 68 -9.10 -7.96 -5.74
N SER A 69 -8.19 -8.42 -4.88
CA SER A 69 -8.49 -8.90 -3.54
C SER A 69 -8.76 -7.79 -2.51
N LEU A 70 -8.52 -6.53 -2.86
CA LEU A 70 -8.56 -5.42 -1.91
C LEU A 70 -10.00 -5.18 -1.46
N GLU A 71 -10.23 -5.30 -0.16
CA GLU A 71 -11.54 -5.15 0.48
C GLU A 71 -11.69 -3.78 1.13
N LEU A 72 -10.59 -3.24 1.65
CA LEU A 72 -10.57 -1.96 2.37
C LEU A 72 -9.40 -1.09 1.95
N LEU A 73 -9.73 0.09 1.43
CA LEU A 73 -8.79 1.17 1.15
C LEU A 73 -9.07 2.34 2.08
N ILE A 74 -8.07 2.71 2.89
CA ILE A 74 -8.13 3.89 3.77
C ILE A 74 -7.13 4.92 3.27
N ILE A 75 -7.63 6.11 2.93
CA ILE A 75 -6.80 7.25 2.54
C ILE A 75 -6.93 8.30 3.64
N GLY A 76 -5.86 8.51 4.41
CA GLY A 76 -5.85 9.48 5.51
C GLY A 76 -5.65 10.93 5.05
N ASN A 77 -5.57 11.19 3.75
CA ASN A 77 -5.36 12.54 3.24
C ASN A 77 -6.69 13.32 3.26
N PRO A 78 -6.75 14.49 3.95
CA PRO A 78 -7.97 15.26 4.14
C PRO A 78 -8.54 15.88 2.86
N GLN A 79 -7.85 15.80 1.72
CA GLN A 79 -8.41 16.19 0.43
C GLN A 79 -9.37 15.13 -0.14
N TYR A 80 -9.38 13.91 0.42
CA TYR A 80 -10.27 12.81 0.01
C TYR A 80 -11.38 12.52 1.03
N SER A 81 -11.52 13.36 2.07
CA SER A 81 -12.60 13.28 3.07
C SER A 81 -13.87 13.98 2.61
#